data_AF-A0A935QYL6-F1
#
_entry.id   AF-A0A935QYL6-F1
#
_cell.length_a   1.000
_cell.length_b   1.000
_cell.length_c   1.000
_cell.angle_alpha   90.00
_cell.angle_beta   90.00
_cell.angle_gamma   90.00
#
_symmetry.space_group_name_H-M   'P 1'
#
loop_
_entity.id
_entity.type
_entity.pdbx_description
1 polymer ?
#
loop_
_entity_poly.entity_id
_entity_poly.type
_entity_poly.pdbx_seq_one_letter_code
_entity_poly.pdbx_strand_id
1 'polypeptide(L)'
;MSRRELLGVAVMVLLVFGLTLALLLPKGELAPPPPDVVEEPEAEAPAAPPPRPLTWKEGARVMIPPPPDRAPRAPTTLLDNDSARLAFAAVMPPMRACLVDWTAIDPNVAGHALVELRLGAMGLVAADLLDHDAAPPKVLECLGDALYNADWPAPAEGEAIVKYPFTFLNVTSSPEDVPLEGEAEAEDVDPDDE
;
A
#
# COMPACT_ATOMS: atom_id res chain seq x y z
N MET A 1 27.25 13.33 34.20
CA MET A 1 27.29 14.04 32.89
C MET A 1 25.91 14.61 32.61
N SER A 2 25.84 15.93 32.45
CA SER A 2 24.57 16.67 32.46
C SER A 2 23.98 16.74 31.05
N ARG A 3 22.65 16.55 30.91
CA ARG A 3 21.92 16.63 29.62
C ARG A 3 22.17 17.93 28.84
N ARG A 4 22.65 18.98 29.52
CA ARG A 4 23.02 20.27 28.89
C ARG A 4 24.31 20.21 28.07
N GLU A 5 25.20 19.26 28.32
CA GLU A 5 26.46 19.15 27.56
C GLU A 5 26.28 18.39 26.24
N LEU A 6 25.33 17.45 26.17
CA LEU A 6 25.03 16.69 24.95
C LEU A 6 24.38 17.53 23.84
N LEU A 7 23.58 18.55 24.19
CA LEU A 7 22.99 19.44 23.18
C LEU A 7 24.03 20.37 22.54
N GLY A 8 25.05 20.80 23.28
CA GLY A 8 26.09 21.70 22.76
C GLY A 8 26.91 21.08 21.64
N VAL A 9 27.27 19.79 21.78
CA VAL A 9 28.10 19.08 20.80
C VAL A 9 27.31 18.78 19.51
N ALA A 10 26.01 18.43 19.62
CA ALA A 10 25.19 18.10 18.46
C ALA A 10 24.94 19.31 17.52
N VAL A 11 24.76 20.51 18.09
CA VAL A 11 24.54 21.74 17.30
C VAL A 11 25.82 22.16 16.56
N MET A 12 27.00 21.95 17.17
CA MET A 12 28.26 22.33 16.54
C MET A 12 28.63 21.42 15.35
N VAL A 13 28.31 20.11 15.42
CA VAL A 13 28.54 19.17 14.32
C VAL A 13 27.65 19.47 13.10
N LEU A 14 26.39 19.84 13.32
CA LEU A 14 25.46 20.21 12.23
C LEU A 14 25.88 21.50 11.50
N LEU A 15 26.43 22.49 12.22
CA LEU A 15 26.90 23.74 11.63
C LEU A 15 28.15 23.57 10.76
N VAL A 16 29.07 22.67 11.14
CA VAL A 16 30.29 22.42 10.34
C VAL A 16 29.98 21.60 9.09
N PHE A 17 29.12 20.58 9.18
CA PHE A 17 28.76 19.76 8.01
C PHE A 17 27.87 20.49 7.00
N GLY A 18 26.98 21.39 7.46
CA GLY A 18 26.13 22.17 6.56
C GLY A 18 26.91 23.17 5.69
N LEU A 19 28.03 23.71 6.19
CA LEU A 19 28.79 24.73 5.46
C LEU A 19 29.70 24.14 4.37
N THR A 20 30.06 22.86 4.44
CA THR A 20 30.97 22.25 3.45
C THR A 20 30.24 21.82 2.16
N LEU A 21 28.93 21.58 2.22
CA LEU A 21 28.16 21.10 1.06
C LEU A 21 27.76 22.22 0.07
N ALA A 22 27.89 23.50 0.45
CA ALA A 22 27.51 24.62 -0.40
C ALA A 22 28.58 25.02 -1.45
N LEU A 23 29.79 24.47 -1.38
CA LEU A 23 30.91 24.88 -2.25
C LEU A 23 31.27 23.89 -3.37
N LEU A 24 30.51 22.80 -3.51
CA LEU A 24 30.72 21.78 -4.56
C LEU A 24 29.63 21.79 -5.62
N LEU A 25 29.06 22.96 -5.93
CA LEU A 25 28.24 23.13 -7.12
C LEU A 25 29.18 23.24 -8.35
N PRO A 26 29.18 22.25 -9.25
CA PRO A 26 29.94 22.35 -10.48
C PRO A 26 29.45 23.55 -11.29
N LYS A 27 30.41 24.37 -11.72
CA LYS A 27 30.20 25.52 -12.60
C LYS A 27 29.59 24.98 -13.90
N GLY A 28 28.31 25.24 -14.11
CA GLY A 28 27.59 24.82 -15.31
C GLY A 28 28.24 25.41 -16.56
N GLU A 29 28.95 24.56 -17.28
CA GLU A 29 29.37 24.78 -18.66
C GLU A 29 28.07 24.91 -19.48
N LEU A 30 27.85 26.08 -20.10
CA LEU A 30 26.72 26.26 -21.02
C LEU A 30 26.89 25.29 -22.18
N ALA A 31 26.10 24.22 -22.18
CA ALA A 31 25.93 23.37 -23.34
C ALA A 31 25.42 24.23 -24.52
N PRO A 32 25.93 24.02 -25.75
CA PRO A 32 25.42 24.70 -26.92
C PRO A 32 23.92 24.41 -27.08
N PRO A 33 23.13 25.37 -27.59
CA PRO A 33 21.72 25.15 -27.84
C PRO A 33 21.57 23.95 -28.79
N PRO A 34 20.64 23.02 -28.53
CA PRO A 34 20.37 21.93 -29.45
C PRO A 34 19.95 22.52 -30.82
N PRO A 35 20.27 21.84 -31.93
CA PRO A 35 19.82 22.26 -33.25
C PRO A 35 18.29 22.36 -33.26
N ASP A 36 17.75 23.34 -33.97
CA ASP A 36 16.31 23.53 -34.18
C ASP A 36 15.66 22.21 -34.60
N VAL A 37 15.01 21.55 -33.63
CA VAL A 37 14.21 20.36 -33.88
C VAL A 37 12.99 20.87 -34.63
N VAL A 38 12.95 20.58 -35.94
CA VAL A 38 11.75 20.72 -36.75
C VAL A 38 10.68 19.88 -36.05
N GLU A 39 9.72 20.54 -35.41
CA GLU A 39 8.53 19.90 -34.84
C GLU A 39 7.79 19.20 -35.99
N GLU A 40 8.04 17.89 -36.11
CA GLU A 40 7.24 16.99 -36.91
C GLU A 40 5.80 17.08 -36.36
N PRO A 41 4.78 17.34 -37.20
CA PRO A 41 3.42 17.53 -36.72
C PRO A 41 2.99 16.29 -35.96
N GLU A 42 2.93 16.41 -34.64
CA GLU A 42 2.55 15.37 -33.71
C GLU A 42 1.12 14.96 -34.06
N ALA A 43 0.99 13.85 -34.78
CA ALA A 43 -0.28 13.31 -35.19
C ALA A 43 -1.10 13.07 -33.92
N GLU A 44 -2.15 13.88 -33.75
CA GLU A 44 -3.05 13.90 -32.61
C GLU A 44 -3.41 12.46 -32.23
N ALA A 45 -2.82 11.97 -31.14
CA ALA A 45 -3.00 10.60 -30.72
C ALA A 45 -4.51 10.35 -30.55
N PRO A 46 -5.06 9.26 -31.11
CA PRO A 46 -6.48 8.98 -31.03
C PRO A 46 -6.90 9.06 -29.58
N ALA A 47 -7.86 9.95 -29.30
CA ALA A 47 -8.35 10.20 -27.95
C ALA A 47 -8.60 8.87 -27.24
N ALA A 48 -7.90 8.66 -26.12
CA ALA A 48 -8.08 7.45 -25.33
C ALA A 48 -9.59 7.27 -25.07
N PRO A 49 -10.14 6.06 -25.26
CA PRO A 49 -11.55 5.83 -25.04
C PRO A 49 -11.91 6.30 -23.63
N PRO A 50 -13.05 7.00 -23.45
CA PRO A 50 -13.43 7.50 -22.14
C PRO A 50 -13.46 6.33 -21.14
N PRO A 51 -12.96 6.52 -19.91
CA PRO A 51 -12.96 5.48 -18.90
C PRO A 51 -14.40 4.98 -18.75
N ARG A 52 -14.60 3.67 -18.92
CA ARG A 52 -15.94 3.09 -18.76
C ARG A 52 -16.36 3.33 -17.31
N PRO A 53 -17.58 3.83 -17.05
CA PRO A 53 -18.07 3.95 -15.69
C PRO A 53 -18.04 2.55 -15.07
N LEU A 54 -17.37 2.43 -13.93
CA LEU A 54 -17.41 1.22 -13.13
C LEU A 54 -18.83 1.09 -12.59
N THR A 55 -19.70 0.40 -13.34
CA THR A 55 -21.05 0.09 -12.90
C THR A 55 -20.95 -1.03 -11.87
N TRP A 56 -20.58 -0.67 -10.64
CA TRP A 56 -20.68 -1.56 -9.50
C TRP A 56 -22.16 -1.81 -9.27
N LYS A 57 -22.61 -3.04 -9.58
CA LYS A 57 -23.87 -3.54 -9.03
C LYS A 57 -23.77 -3.39 -7.51
N GLU A 58 -24.88 -3.12 -6.84
CA GLU A 58 -24.98 -3.38 -5.40
C GLU A 58 -24.75 -4.89 -5.20
N GLY A 59 -23.49 -5.31 -5.19
CA GLY A 59 -23.05 -6.68 -5.00
C GLY A 59 -23.23 -7.09 -3.54
N ALA A 60 -22.87 -8.33 -3.24
CA ALA A 60 -22.85 -8.79 -1.86
C ALA A 60 -21.98 -7.87 -1.00
N ARG A 61 -22.52 -7.55 0.17
CA ARG A 61 -21.90 -6.72 1.19
C ARG A 61 -21.63 -7.59 2.39
N VAL A 62 -20.39 -7.61 2.83
CA VAL A 62 -19.97 -8.29 4.05
C VAL A 62 -19.41 -7.25 5.01
N MET A 63 -20.08 -7.09 6.15
CA MET A 63 -19.65 -6.16 7.18
C MET A 63 -18.32 -6.62 7.79
N ILE A 64 -17.35 -5.71 7.87
CA ILE A 64 -16.08 -5.95 8.54
C ILE A 64 -16.27 -5.56 10.02
N PRO A 65 -16.22 -6.53 10.95
CA PRO A 65 -16.51 -6.28 12.34
C PRO A 65 -15.43 -5.39 12.97
N PRO A 66 -15.79 -4.44 13.85
CA PRO A 66 -14.82 -3.74 14.67
C PRO A 66 -14.16 -4.68 15.70
N PRO A 67 -12.88 -4.46 16.06
CA PRO A 67 -12.23 -5.22 17.12
C PRO A 67 -12.97 -5.05 18.46
N PRO A 68 -13.08 -6.11 19.29
CA PRO A 68 -13.87 -6.08 20.52
C PRO A 68 -13.36 -5.05 21.55
N ASP A 69 -12.05 -4.83 21.59
CA ASP A 69 -11.39 -3.93 22.56
C ASP A 69 -11.07 -2.54 21.97
N ARG A 70 -11.71 -2.17 20.86
CA ARG A 70 -11.42 -0.91 20.16
C ARG A 70 -11.90 0.28 20.98
N ALA A 71 -10.94 1.07 21.47
CA ALA A 71 -11.22 2.44 21.89
C ALA A 71 -11.47 3.34 20.66
N PRO A 72 -12.48 4.23 20.67
CA PRO A 72 -12.64 5.24 19.63
C PRO A 72 -11.34 6.03 19.46
N ARG A 73 -10.81 6.09 18.24
CA ARG A 73 -9.64 6.93 17.93
C ARG A 73 -10.12 8.28 17.45
N ALA A 74 -9.56 9.35 18.01
CA ALA A 74 -9.80 10.69 17.49
C ALA A 74 -9.17 10.83 16.09
N PRO A 75 -9.85 11.47 15.14
CA PRO A 75 -9.28 11.75 13.84
C PRO A 75 -8.06 12.67 13.97
N THR A 76 -7.05 12.43 13.13
CA THR A 76 -5.81 13.20 13.13
C THR A 76 -5.86 14.41 12.22
N THR A 77 -6.71 14.37 11.18
CA THR A 77 -6.82 15.40 10.14
C THR A 77 -8.26 15.54 9.61
N LEU A 78 -8.52 16.63 8.88
CA LEU A 78 -9.76 16.84 8.14
C LEU A 78 -9.81 15.95 6.90
N LEU A 79 -10.99 15.43 6.56
CA LEU A 79 -11.19 14.60 5.37
C LEU A 79 -11.08 15.43 4.09
N ASP A 80 -10.12 15.04 3.27
CA ASP A 80 -9.92 15.42 1.90
C ASP A 80 -9.41 14.20 1.12
N ASN A 81 -9.31 14.30 -0.21
CA ASN A 81 -8.89 13.17 -1.03
C ASN A 81 -7.47 12.68 -0.70
N ASP A 82 -6.53 13.58 -0.39
CA ASP A 82 -5.15 13.22 -0.08
C ASP A 82 -5.03 12.58 1.29
N SER A 83 -5.68 13.12 2.32
CA SER A 83 -5.68 12.52 3.65
C SER A 83 -6.35 11.15 3.67
N ALA A 84 -7.46 10.97 2.95
CA ALA A 84 -8.10 9.66 2.80
C ALA A 84 -7.17 8.65 2.10
N ARG A 85 -6.49 9.09 1.02
CA ARG A 85 -5.56 8.24 0.26
C ARG A 85 -4.36 7.85 1.10
N LEU A 86 -3.78 8.78 1.86
CA LEU A 86 -2.67 8.51 2.77
C LEU A 86 -3.06 7.56 3.90
N ALA A 87 -4.23 7.76 4.51
CA ALA A 87 -4.77 6.85 5.52
C ALA A 87 -4.94 5.44 4.95
N PHE A 88 -5.59 5.30 3.77
CA PHE A 88 -5.76 4.00 3.13
C PHE A 88 -4.41 3.35 2.78
N ALA A 89 -3.45 4.11 2.24
CA ALA A 89 -2.11 3.61 1.92
C ALA A 89 -1.37 3.08 3.16
N ALA A 90 -1.56 3.69 4.33
CA ALA A 90 -0.98 3.21 5.59
C ALA A 90 -1.60 1.88 6.06
N VAL A 91 -2.84 1.59 5.69
CA VAL A 91 -3.56 0.36 6.04
C VAL A 91 -3.33 -0.78 5.05
N MET A 92 -2.91 -0.47 3.83
CA MET A 92 -2.66 -1.47 2.80
C MET A 92 -1.65 -2.57 3.22
N PRO A 93 -0.52 -2.28 3.89
CA PRO A 93 0.40 -3.34 4.33
C PRO A 93 -0.22 -4.37 5.29
N PRO A 94 -0.85 -3.98 6.42
CA PRO A 94 -1.51 -4.97 7.29
C PRO A 94 -2.70 -5.65 6.61
N MET A 95 -3.47 -4.94 5.78
CA MET A 95 -4.53 -5.60 4.98
C MET A 95 -3.95 -6.68 4.07
N ARG A 96 -2.85 -6.41 3.36
CA ARG A 96 -2.21 -7.43 2.51
C ARG A 96 -1.79 -8.66 3.33
N ALA A 97 -1.24 -8.45 4.53
CA ALA A 97 -0.87 -9.57 5.41
C ALA A 97 -2.09 -10.44 5.75
N CYS A 98 -3.23 -9.83 6.11
CA CYS A 98 -4.49 -10.55 6.36
C CYS A 98 -4.97 -11.37 5.15
N LEU A 99 -4.72 -10.87 3.95
CA LEU A 99 -5.20 -11.48 2.70
C LEU A 99 -4.29 -12.62 2.23
N VAL A 100 -2.99 -12.63 2.58
CA VAL A 100 -2.11 -13.77 2.29
C VAL A 100 -2.61 -15.03 2.99
N ASP A 101 -3.07 -14.90 4.23
CA ASP A 101 -3.68 -16.03 4.95
C ASP A 101 -4.99 -16.49 4.29
N TRP A 102 -5.73 -15.57 3.65
CA TRP A 102 -6.95 -15.90 2.94
C TRP A 102 -6.66 -16.70 1.66
N THR A 103 -5.70 -16.28 0.84
CA THR A 103 -5.37 -16.99 -0.42
C THR A 103 -4.79 -18.38 -0.18
N ALA A 104 -4.17 -18.61 0.99
CA ALA A 104 -3.77 -19.95 1.43
C ALA A 104 -4.97 -20.87 1.75
N ILE A 105 -6.09 -20.30 2.21
CA ILE A 105 -7.31 -21.03 2.55
C ILE A 105 -8.19 -21.26 1.31
N ASP A 106 -8.35 -20.23 0.48
CA ASP A 106 -9.10 -20.32 -0.77
C ASP A 106 -8.35 -19.59 -1.89
N PRO A 107 -7.64 -20.33 -2.76
CA PRO A 107 -6.85 -19.77 -3.85
C PRO A 107 -7.72 -19.12 -4.94
N ASN A 108 -9.03 -19.38 -4.97
CA ASN A 108 -9.96 -18.75 -5.92
C ASN A 108 -10.36 -17.34 -5.49
N VAL A 109 -9.99 -16.92 -4.28
CA VAL A 109 -10.19 -15.55 -3.79
C VAL A 109 -9.03 -14.67 -4.24
N ALA A 110 -8.45 -14.93 -5.41
CA ALA A 110 -7.61 -13.97 -6.10
C ALA A 110 -8.48 -13.07 -6.98
N GLY A 111 -8.31 -11.74 -6.93
CA GLY A 111 -9.26 -10.84 -7.59
C GLY A 111 -9.30 -9.41 -7.08
N HIS A 112 -10.33 -8.69 -7.54
CA HIS A 112 -10.61 -7.31 -7.20
C HIS A 112 -11.69 -7.26 -6.11
N ALA A 113 -11.43 -6.50 -5.05
CA ALA A 113 -12.46 -6.17 -4.07
C ALA A 113 -12.52 -4.66 -3.85
N LEU A 114 -13.60 -4.25 -3.21
CA LEU A 114 -13.86 -2.86 -2.90
C LEU A 114 -14.14 -2.73 -1.41
N VAL A 115 -13.37 -1.93 -0.70
CA VAL A 115 -13.71 -1.55 0.68
C VAL A 115 -14.54 -0.28 0.63
N GLU A 116 -15.72 -0.30 1.24
CA GLU A 116 -16.52 0.88 1.55
C GLU A 116 -16.29 1.26 3.01
N LEU A 117 -15.87 2.50 3.24
CA LEU A 117 -15.58 3.06 4.54
C LEU A 117 -16.59 4.18 4.84
N ARG A 118 -17.23 4.10 6.00
CA ARG A 118 -18.07 5.16 6.53
C ARG A 118 -17.30 5.92 7.60
N LEU A 119 -16.97 7.18 7.31
CA LEU A 119 -16.22 8.07 8.18
C LEU A 119 -17.18 9.07 8.82
N GLY A 120 -17.05 9.29 10.12
CA GLY A 120 -17.79 10.30 10.88
C GLY A 120 -16.87 11.20 11.68
N ALA A 121 -17.43 12.01 12.57
CA ALA A 121 -16.68 12.97 13.38
C ALA A 121 -15.57 12.34 14.26
N MET A 122 -15.64 11.03 14.53
CA MET A 122 -14.66 10.26 15.30
C MET A 122 -13.80 9.33 14.40
N GLY A 123 -13.67 9.63 13.10
CA GLY A 123 -12.95 8.78 12.15
C GLY A 123 -13.82 7.61 11.65
N LEU A 124 -13.23 6.42 11.49
CA LEU A 124 -13.92 5.26 10.91
C LEU A 124 -15.03 4.71 11.83
N VAL A 125 -16.27 4.78 11.32
CA VAL A 125 -17.51 4.33 11.97
C VAL A 125 -17.84 2.89 11.57
N ALA A 126 -17.80 2.59 10.27
CA ALA A 126 -18.10 1.27 9.74
C ALA A 126 -17.26 0.99 8.49
N ALA A 127 -16.99 -0.29 8.24
CA ALA A 127 -16.33 -0.76 7.04
C ALA A 127 -17.06 -1.98 6.49
N ASP A 128 -17.18 -2.03 5.17
CA ASP A 128 -17.80 -3.12 4.44
C ASP A 128 -16.88 -3.58 3.32
N LEU A 129 -16.80 -4.89 3.10
CA LEU A 129 -16.24 -5.50 1.92
C LEU A 129 -17.36 -5.70 0.89
N LEU A 130 -17.21 -5.11 -0.29
CA LEU A 130 -18.15 -5.23 -1.39
C LEU A 130 -17.63 -6.19 -2.46
N ASP A 131 -18.57 -6.71 -3.25
CA ASP A 131 -18.34 -7.66 -4.35
C ASP A 131 -17.71 -8.99 -3.91
N HIS A 132 -17.98 -9.38 -2.66
CA HIS A 132 -17.62 -10.69 -2.12
C HIS A 132 -18.79 -11.30 -1.36
N ASP A 133 -19.14 -12.54 -1.68
CA ASP A 133 -20.28 -13.23 -1.11
C ASP A 133 -19.98 -13.87 0.26
N ALA A 134 -18.72 -14.26 0.51
CA ALA A 134 -18.31 -14.93 1.74
C ALA A 134 -16.82 -14.77 2.02
N ALA A 135 -16.47 -13.80 2.87
CA ALA A 135 -15.13 -13.74 3.46
C ALA A 135 -15.09 -14.58 4.74
N PRO A 136 -14.04 -15.41 4.97
CA PRO A 136 -13.88 -16.15 6.21
C PRO A 136 -13.87 -15.20 7.42
N PRO A 137 -14.52 -15.55 8.54
CA PRO A 137 -14.58 -14.68 9.71
C PRO A 137 -13.22 -14.20 10.21
N LYS A 138 -12.21 -15.08 10.24
CA LYS A 138 -10.83 -14.71 10.65
C LYS A 138 -10.21 -13.64 9.77
N VAL A 139 -10.51 -13.66 8.47
CA VAL A 139 -9.99 -12.65 7.53
C VAL A 139 -10.70 -11.32 7.77
N LEU A 140 -12.01 -11.35 7.99
CA LEU A 140 -12.79 -10.17 8.35
C LEU A 140 -12.33 -9.56 9.68
N GLU A 141 -12.02 -10.38 10.67
CA GLU A 141 -11.42 -9.93 11.95
C GLU A 141 -10.07 -9.25 11.73
N CYS A 142 -9.17 -9.87 10.95
CA CYS A 142 -7.86 -9.29 10.63
C CYS A 142 -7.98 -7.98 9.83
N LEU A 143 -8.88 -7.92 8.84
CA LEU A 143 -9.19 -6.69 8.11
C LEU A 143 -9.76 -5.62 9.04
N GLY A 144 -10.61 -6.01 9.98
CA GLY A 144 -11.11 -5.16 11.04
C GLY A 144 -9.98 -4.58 11.88
N ASP A 145 -9.05 -5.40 12.34
CA ASP A 145 -7.87 -4.94 13.07
C ASP A 145 -7.04 -3.94 12.24
N ALA A 146 -6.81 -4.21 10.96
CA ALA A 146 -6.06 -3.31 10.09
C ALA A 146 -6.77 -1.96 9.90
N LEU A 147 -8.06 -1.97 9.55
CA LEU A 147 -8.84 -0.77 9.25
C LEU A 147 -9.13 0.05 10.50
N TYR A 148 -9.59 -0.57 11.58
CA TYR A 148 -10.08 0.14 12.76
C TYR A 148 -8.97 0.64 13.70
N ASN A 149 -7.74 0.13 13.55
CA ASN A 149 -6.55 0.65 14.25
C ASN A 149 -5.83 1.78 13.51
N ALA A 150 -6.28 2.14 12.31
CA ALA A 150 -5.69 3.20 11.53
C ALA A 150 -6.21 4.59 11.93
N ASP A 151 -5.40 5.61 11.65
CA ASP A 151 -5.75 7.00 11.88
C ASP A 151 -6.49 7.56 10.67
N TRP A 152 -7.82 7.47 10.70
CA TRP A 152 -8.67 7.99 9.63
C TRP A 152 -8.96 9.48 9.79
N PRO A 153 -8.94 10.26 8.71
CA PRO A 153 -9.45 11.62 8.74
C PRO A 153 -10.97 11.65 9.00
N ALA A 154 -11.46 12.78 9.51
CA ALA A 154 -12.89 12.99 9.73
C ALA A 154 -13.47 14.08 8.81
N PRO A 155 -14.69 13.91 8.28
CA PRO A 155 -15.38 14.96 7.55
C PRO A 155 -15.59 16.20 8.42
N ALA A 156 -15.63 17.38 7.77
CA ALA A 156 -15.94 18.64 8.45
C ALA A 156 -17.29 18.58 9.18
N GLU A 157 -18.28 17.97 8.54
CA GLU A 157 -19.64 17.80 9.05
C GLU A 157 -20.23 16.47 8.57
N GLY A 158 -21.09 15.85 9.39
CA GLY A 158 -21.86 14.66 9.02
C GLY A 158 -21.03 13.37 8.89
N GLU A 159 -21.43 12.52 7.95
CA GLU A 159 -20.75 11.28 7.56
C GLU A 159 -20.30 11.36 6.11
N ALA A 160 -19.17 10.74 5.81
CA ALA A 160 -18.66 10.58 4.45
C ALA A 160 -18.46 9.10 4.13
N ILE A 161 -18.71 8.74 2.86
CA ILE A 161 -18.47 7.40 2.35
C ILE A 161 -17.29 7.46 1.40
N VAL A 162 -16.26 6.64 1.66
CA VAL A 162 -15.09 6.51 0.81
C VAL A 162 -14.98 5.08 0.32
N LYS A 163 -14.72 4.90 -0.97
CA LYS A 163 -14.63 3.57 -1.60
C LYS A 163 -13.25 3.40 -2.20
N TYR A 164 -12.56 2.33 -1.83
CA TYR A 164 -11.23 2.02 -2.33
C TYR A 164 -11.19 0.66 -3.02
N PRO A 165 -11.00 0.63 -4.34
CA PRO A 165 -10.74 -0.62 -5.02
C PRO A 165 -9.32 -1.08 -4.65
N PHE A 166 -9.18 -2.37 -4.38
CA PHE A 166 -7.88 -2.99 -4.20
C PHE A 166 -7.90 -4.38 -4.85
N THR A 167 -6.71 -4.82 -5.24
CA THR A 167 -6.51 -6.13 -5.86
C THR A 167 -5.60 -6.93 -4.93
N PHE A 168 -6.01 -8.13 -4.57
CA PHE A 168 -5.13 -9.11 -3.94
C PHE A 168 -4.56 -9.99 -5.03
N LEU A 169 -3.25 -10.23 -4.95
CA LEU A 169 -2.50 -10.87 -6.02
C LEU A 169 -3.10 -12.24 -6.32
N ASN A 170 -3.38 -12.47 -7.62
CA ASN A 170 -3.15 -13.79 -8.20
C ASN A 170 -1.75 -14.18 -7.77
N VAL A 171 -1.62 -15.22 -6.94
CA VAL A 171 -0.37 -15.95 -6.90
C VAL A 171 -0.26 -16.55 -8.30
N THR A 172 0.35 -15.82 -9.22
CA THR A 172 0.98 -16.43 -10.38
C THR A 172 2.18 -17.16 -9.81
N SER A 173 1.94 -18.25 -9.06
CA SER A 173 2.80 -19.40 -9.17
C SER A 173 2.64 -19.82 -10.62
N SER A 174 3.46 -19.25 -11.49
CA SER A 174 3.74 -19.91 -12.76
C SER A 174 4.17 -21.32 -12.37
N PRO A 175 3.48 -22.38 -12.78
CA PRO A 175 3.81 -23.74 -12.38
C PRO A 175 5.20 -24.20 -12.90
N GLU A 176 5.96 -23.31 -13.54
CA GLU A 176 7.25 -23.57 -14.17
C GLU A 176 8.47 -23.25 -13.27
N ASP A 177 8.30 -22.60 -12.11
CA ASP A 177 9.39 -22.27 -11.18
C ASP A 177 9.39 -23.14 -9.90
N VAL A 178 8.98 -24.40 -10.00
CA VAL A 178 9.38 -25.41 -9.00
C VAL A 178 10.69 -26.00 -9.52
N PRO A 179 11.86 -25.67 -8.94
CA PRO A 179 13.06 -26.44 -9.20
C PRO A 179 12.70 -27.88 -8.87
N LEU A 180 12.83 -28.78 -9.83
CA LEU A 180 12.79 -30.20 -9.56
C LEU A 180 13.98 -30.51 -8.64
N GLU A 181 13.78 -30.36 -7.33
CA GLU A 181 14.63 -31.00 -6.32
C GLU A 181 14.49 -32.50 -6.53
N GLY A 182 15.37 -33.05 -7.38
CA GLY A 182 15.20 -34.39 -7.90
C GLY A 182 16.30 -34.86 -8.84
N GLU A 183 17.52 -34.32 -8.73
CA GLU A 183 18.71 -35.07 -9.12
C GLU A 183 19.51 -35.32 -7.84
N ALA A 184 19.10 -36.39 -7.15
CA ALA A 184 19.99 -37.04 -6.21
C ALA A 184 21.18 -37.56 -7.03
N GLU A 185 22.29 -36.83 -7.01
CA GLU A 185 23.59 -37.39 -7.36
C GLU A 185 23.81 -38.58 -6.41
N ALA A 186 23.70 -39.79 -6.97
CA ALA A 186 24.14 -40.99 -6.28
C ALA A 186 25.65 -40.84 -6.08
N GLU A 187 26.09 -40.67 -4.83
CA GLU A 187 27.48 -40.93 -4.48
C GLU A 187 27.78 -42.38 -4.84
N ASP A 188 28.59 -42.58 -5.89
CA ASP A 188 29.25 -43.84 -6.18
C ASP A 188 30.14 -44.18 -4.97
N VAL A 189 29.67 -45.10 -4.14
CA VAL A 189 30.48 -45.71 -3.07
C VAL A 189 31.53 -46.60 -3.74
N ASP A 190 32.80 -46.18 -3.65
CA ASP A 190 33.96 -46.96 -4.09
C ASP A 190 34.02 -48.30 -3.31
N PRO A 191 33.96 -49.47 -3.98
CA PRO A 191 33.91 -50.77 -3.31
C PRO A 191 35.28 -51.29 -2.81
N ASP A 192 36.33 -50.47 -2.80
CA ASP A 192 37.70 -50.90 -2.45
C ASP A 192 38.18 -50.47 -1.04
N ASP A 193 37.30 -49.92 -0.19
CA ASP A 193 37.58 -49.70 1.24
C ASP A 193 37.14 -50.91 2.10
N GLU A 194 37.92 -51.99 2.09
CA GLU A 194 37.98 -53.02 3.15
C GLU A 194 39.41 -53.25 3.66
#